data_AF-A0A811UM47-F1
#
_entry.id   AF-A0A811UM47-F1
#
_cell.length_a   1.000
_cell.length_b   1.000
_cell.length_c   1.000
_cell.angle_alpha   90.00
_cell.angle_beta   90.00
_cell.angle_gamma   90.00
#
_symmetry.space_group_name_H-M   'P 1'
#
loop_
_entity.id
_entity.type
_entity.pdbx_description
1 polymer ?
#
loop_
_entity_poly.entity_id
_entity_poly.type
_entity_poly.pdbx_seq_one_letter_code
_entity_poly.pdbx_strand_id
1 'polypeptide(L)'
;MKLYPTLTNSRPDFKKFPEKLNDHLKNFGAPHLDSFNEMLTHGLENCAKHMIPVSFKTPAGEQIELRIESIQISRPQVPMAVIDVKNRLIYPTESRQLHTSYMGMCSARVAWSVSGLEKAPIDVDLGEVPIMLKSNACNLGALKPEKWLNMASMILNGADILL
;
A
#
# COMPACT_ATOMS: atom_id res chain seq x y z
N MET A 1 24.51 -12.44 -27.85
CA MET A 1 24.07 -13.78 -27.42
C MET A 1 25.31 -14.61 -27.12
N LYS A 2 25.39 -15.37 -26.02
CA LYS A 2 26.60 -16.14 -25.70
C LYS A 2 26.77 -17.28 -26.73
N LEU A 3 27.99 -17.48 -27.21
CA LEU A 3 28.32 -18.51 -28.22
C LEU A 3 28.26 -19.95 -27.68
N TYR A 4 28.43 -20.12 -26.35
CA TYR A 4 28.38 -21.43 -25.68
C TYR A 4 27.60 -21.34 -24.37
N PRO A 5 26.86 -22.39 -23.98
CA PRO A 5 26.20 -22.44 -22.69
C PRO A 5 27.25 -22.51 -21.58
N THR A 6 27.21 -21.55 -20.66
CA THR A 6 28.09 -21.47 -19.49
C THR A 6 27.29 -21.62 -18.20
N LEU A 7 27.79 -22.39 -17.24
CA LEU A 7 27.21 -22.52 -15.89
C LEU A 7 27.31 -21.19 -15.14
N THR A 8 26.34 -20.32 -15.37
CA THR A 8 26.36 -18.93 -14.86
C THR A 8 26.08 -18.89 -13.36
N ASN A 9 25.35 -19.88 -12.82
CA ASN A 9 24.97 -19.98 -11.42
C ASN A 9 26.09 -20.47 -10.49
N SER A 10 27.14 -21.09 -11.04
CA SER A 10 28.26 -21.64 -10.26
C SER A 10 29.41 -20.64 -10.06
N ARG A 11 29.32 -19.44 -10.65
CA ARG A 11 30.37 -18.42 -10.57
C ARG A 11 30.37 -17.77 -9.18
N PRO A 12 31.54 -17.41 -8.61
CA PRO A 12 31.59 -16.70 -7.33
C PRO A 12 30.85 -15.35 -7.39
N ASP A 13 30.79 -14.72 -8.56
CA ASP A 13 30.05 -13.47 -8.78
C ASP A 13 28.53 -13.65 -8.70
N PHE A 14 27.99 -14.87 -8.84
CA PHE A 14 26.55 -15.13 -8.68
C PHE A 14 26.07 -14.83 -7.26
N LYS A 15 26.96 -14.90 -6.26
CA LYS A 15 26.66 -14.54 -4.87
C LYS A 15 26.65 -13.03 -4.61
N LYS A 16 27.16 -12.22 -5.55
CA LYS A 16 27.24 -10.76 -5.38
C LYS A 16 25.94 -10.12 -5.84
N PHE A 17 25.31 -9.36 -4.95
CA PHE A 17 24.10 -8.62 -5.30
C PHE A 17 24.46 -7.35 -6.04
N PRO A 18 23.80 -7.07 -7.19
CA PRO A 18 23.99 -5.80 -7.84
C PRO A 18 23.32 -4.69 -7.03
N GLU A 19 24.03 -3.59 -6.79
CA GLU A 19 23.48 -2.42 -6.10
C GLU A 19 22.28 -1.81 -6.84
N LYS A 20 22.31 -1.87 -8.17
CA LYS A 20 21.27 -1.39 -9.07
C LYS A 20 20.58 -2.54 -9.78
N LEU A 21 19.26 -2.50 -9.82
CA LEU A 21 18.46 -3.43 -10.61
C LEU A 21 18.70 -3.22 -12.11
N ASN A 22 18.67 -4.30 -12.89
CA ASN A 22 18.73 -4.23 -14.35
C ASN A 22 17.57 -3.38 -14.90
N ASP A 23 17.89 -2.37 -15.70
CA ASP A 23 16.93 -1.42 -16.24
C ASP A 23 15.86 -2.11 -17.12
N HIS A 24 16.22 -3.15 -17.88
CA HIS A 24 15.24 -3.90 -18.67
C HIS A 24 14.20 -4.59 -17.80
N LEU A 25 14.62 -5.25 -16.72
CA LEU A 25 13.71 -5.92 -15.78
C LEU A 25 12.84 -4.92 -15.02
N LYS A 26 13.39 -3.74 -14.72
CA LYS A 26 12.62 -2.66 -14.10
C LYS A 26 11.51 -2.18 -15.04
N ASN A 27 11.82 -1.99 -16.32
CA ASN A 27 10.87 -1.47 -17.31
C ASN A 27 9.69 -2.41 -17.58
N PHE A 28 9.87 -3.73 -17.47
CA PHE A 28 8.77 -4.69 -17.63
C PHE A 28 7.63 -4.47 -16.63
N GLY A 29 7.93 -4.10 -15.38
CA GLY A 29 6.94 -3.85 -14.34
C GLY A 29 6.52 -2.37 -14.20
N ALA A 30 7.18 -1.47 -14.93
CA ALA A 30 6.99 -0.03 -14.78
C ALA A 30 5.55 0.42 -15.04
N PRO A 31 4.83 -0.03 -16.11
CA PRO A 31 3.48 0.44 -16.37
C PRO A 31 2.49 0.17 -15.23
N HIS A 32 2.59 -1.00 -14.60
CA HIS A 32 1.76 -1.35 -13.44
C HIS A 32 2.11 -0.52 -12.23
N LEU A 33 3.40 -0.37 -11.96
CA LEU A 33 3.88 0.38 -10.81
C LEU A 33 3.52 1.87 -10.91
N ASP A 34 3.75 2.43 -12.09
CA ASP A 34 3.54 3.84 -12.38
C ASP A 34 2.04 4.17 -12.35
N SER A 35 1.19 3.33 -12.94
CA SER A 35 -0.28 3.51 -12.85
C SER A 35 -0.81 3.42 -11.42
N PHE A 36 -0.31 2.48 -10.61
CA PHE A 36 -0.72 2.39 -9.20
C PHE A 36 -0.24 3.59 -8.38
N ASN A 37 0.98 4.07 -8.61
CA ASN A 37 1.51 5.25 -7.94
C ASN A 37 0.77 6.53 -8.36
N GLU A 38 0.39 6.65 -9.63
CA GLU A 38 -0.43 7.74 -10.14
C GLU A 38 -1.82 7.73 -9.48
N MET A 39 -2.44 6.56 -9.35
CA MET A 39 -3.70 6.39 -8.63
C MET A 39 -3.58 6.89 -7.17
N LEU A 40 -2.51 6.53 -6.46
CA LEU A 40 -2.29 6.94 -5.07
C LEU A 40 -2.04 8.45 -4.93
N THR A 41 -1.34 9.06 -5.88
CA THR A 41 -0.85 10.44 -5.77
C THR A 41 -1.87 11.44 -6.29
N HIS A 42 -2.55 11.12 -7.39
CA HIS A 42 -3.48 12.02 -8.08
C HIS A 42 -4.87 11.41 -8.28
N GLY A 43 -4.94 10.11 -8.56
CA GLY A 43 -6.21 9.43 -8.86
C GLY A 43 -7.25 9.57 -7.74
N LEU A 44 -6.89 9.22 -6.51
CA LEU A 44 -7.81 9.27 -5.36
C LEU A 44 -8.27 10.68 -5.02
N GLU A 45 -7.38 11.67 -5.12
CA GLU A 45 -7.73 13.08 -4.91
C GLU A 45 -8.70 13.58 -5.97
N ASN A 46 -8.45 13.24 -7.24
CA ASN A 46 -9.35 13.58 -8.35
C ASN A 46 -10.71 12.87 -8.22
N CYS A 47 -10.72 11.62 -7.75
CA CYS A 47 -11.97 10.90 -7.44
C CYS A 47 -12.78 11.64 -6.37
N ALA A 48 -12.16 12.08 -5.28
CA ALA A 48 -12.84 12.83 -4.22
C ALA A 48 -13.41 14.16 -4.74
N LYS A 49 -12.64 14.91 -5.54
CA LYS A 49 -13.07 16.20 -6.12
C LYS A 49 -14.27 16.11 -7.06
N HIS A 50 -14.36 15.04 -7.85
CA HIS A 50 -15.41 14.88 -8.86
C HIS A 50 -16.59 14.02 -8.39
N MET A 51 -16.56 13.52 -7.16
CA MET A 51 -17.66 12.76 -6.60
C MET A 51 -18.86 13.68 -6.32
N ILE A 52 -20.05 13.25 -6.75
CA ILE A 52 -21.28 14.00 -6.54
C ILE A 52 -21.69 13.89 -5.06
N PRO A 53 -21.95 15.01 -4.37
CA PRO A 53 -22.46 14.96 -3.00
C PRO A 53 -23.79 14.23 -2.91
N VAL A 54 -23.99 13.49 -1.82
CA VAL A 54 -25.23 12.75 -1.58
C VAL A 54 -26.07 13.53 -0.57
N SER A 55 -27.29 13.90 -0.96
CA SER A 55 -28.22 14.62 -0.09
C SER A 55 -29.52 13.84 0.14
N PHE A 56 -29.99 13.78 1.38
CA PHE A 56 -31.27 13.17 1.73
C PHE A 56 -31.96 13.93 2.86
N LYS A 57 -33.27 13.73 3.01
CA LYS A 57 -34.08 14.35 4.06
C LYS A 57 -34.33 13.36 5.19
N THR A 58 -34.21 13.82 6.43
CA THR A 58 -34.60 13.04 7.61
C THR A 58 -36.12 13.07 7.79
N PRO A 59 -36.71 12.12 8.55
CA PRO A 59 -38.12 12.18 8.91
C PRO A 59 -38.54 13.46 9.67
N ALA A 60 -37.57 14.14 10.30
CA ALA A 60 -37.76 15.43 10.97
C ALA A 60 -37.76 16.64 10.01
N GLY A 61 -37.52 16.43 8.71
CA GLY A 61 -37.53 17.47 7.68
C GLY A 61 -36.18 18.16 7.45
N GLU A 62 -35.13 17.76 8.16
CA GLU A 62 -33.78 18.31 7.97
C GLU A 62 -33.14 17.74 6.70
N GLN A 63 -32.38 18.57 5.97
CA GLN A 63 -31.63 18.15 4.80
C GLN A 63 -30.18 17.85 5.18
N ILE A 64 -29.75 16.60 5.03
CA ILE A 64 -28.36 16.20 5.24
C ILE A 64 -27.68 16.13 3.88
N GLU A 65 -26.49 16.73 3.78
CA GLU A 65 -25.61 16.62 2.61
C GLU A 65 -24.27 16.04 3.04
N LEU A 66 -23.79 15.03 2.30
CA LEU A 66 -22.52 14.34 2.53
C LEU A 66 -21.61 14.55 1.32
N ARG A 67 -20.35 14.93 1.56
CA ARG A 67 -19.32 15.14 0.53
C ARG A 67 -18.01 14.49 0.97
N ILE A 68 -17.39 13.73 0.06
CA ILE A 68 -16.04 13.20 0.29
C ILE A 68 -15.03 14.31 0.08
N GLU A 69 -14.21 14.61 1.09
CA GLU A 69 -13.11 15.58 1.00
C GLU A 69 -11.82 14.95 0.50
N SER A 70 -11.47 13.79 1.04
CA SER A 70 -10.25 13.08 0.69
C SER A 70 -10.43 11.57 0.84
N ILE A 71 -9.66 10.82 0.05
CA ILE A 71 -9.54 9.37 0.14
C ILE A 71 -8.04 9.07 0.20
N GLN A 72 -7.63 8.21 1.12
CA GLN A 72 -6.24 7.83 1.30
C GLN A 72 -6.12 6.32 1.52
N ILE A 73 -5.03 5.74 1.05
CA ILE A 73 -4.68 4.34 1.31
C ILE A 73 -3.39 4.33 2.13
N SER A 74 -3.47 3.78 3.33
CA SER A 74 -2.33 3.63 4.23
C SER A 74 -1.42 2.46 3.81
N ARG A 75 -0.19 2.47 4.30
CA ARG A 75 0.72 1.34 4.11
C ARG A 75 0.25 0.13 4.93
N PRO A 76 0.54 -1.12 4.51
CA PRO A 76 0.20 -2.30 5.27
C PRO A 76 0.88 -2.29 6.64
N GLN A 77 0.05 -2.27 7.69
CA GLN A 77 0.51 -2.18 9.07
C GLN A 77 -0.45 -2.88 10.02
N VAL A 78 0.08 -3.34 11.16
CA VAL A 78 -0.72 -3.96 12.23
C VAL A 78 -1.65 -2.90 12.86
N PRO A 79 -2.95 -3.20 13.02
CA PRO A 79 -3.90 -2.29 13.65
C PRO A 79 -3.43 -1.78 15.02
N MET A 80 -3.75 -0.53 15.34
CA MET A 80 -3.34 0.09 16.61
C MET A 80 -3.91 -0.60 17.85
N ALA A 81 -5.03 -1.33 17.70
CA ALA A 81 -5.64 -2.10 18.77
C ALA A 81 -4.77 -3.27 19.27
N VAL A 82 -3.79 -3.73 18.47
CA VAL A 82 -2.86 -4.79 18.87
C VAL A 82 -1.74 -4.18 19.73
N ILE A 83 -1.60 -4.71 20.94
CA ILE A 83 -0.61 -4.33 21.95
C ILE A 83 0.64 -5.18 21.78
N ASP A 84 1.80 -4.70 22.25
CA ASP A 84 3.09 -5.40 22.27
C ASP A 84 3.73 -5.72 20.89
N VAL A 85 3.46 -4.86 19.91
CA VAL A 85 4.02 -5.01 18.55
C VAL A 85 5.34 -4.24 18.43
N LYS A 86 6.46 -4.96 18.24
CA LYS A 86 7.80 -4.35 18.03
C LYS A 86 7.91 -3.57 16.73
N ASN A 87 7.40 -4.13 15.63
CA ASN A 87 7.37 -3.50 14.32
C ASN A 87 5.95 -3.58 13.75
N ARG A 88 5.32 -2.44 13.54
CA ARG A 88 3.94 -2.42 13.01
C ARG A 88 3.90 -2.57 11.49
N LEU A 89 5.01 -2.41 10.77
CA LEU A 89 5.02 -2.56 9.32
C LEU A 89 4.92 -4.03 8.94
N ILE A 90 3.90 -4.36 8.15
CA ILE A 90 3.75 -5.70 7.60
C ILE A 90 4.56 -5.77 6.30
N TYR A 91 5.35 -6.83 6.12
CA TYR A 91 6.10 -7.05 4.87
C TYR A 91 5.41 -8.10 3.99
N PRO A 92 5.56 -8.03 2.65
CA PRO A 92 4.97 -9.01 1.75
C PRO A 92 5.36 -10.47 2.03
N THR A 93 6.56 -10.70 2.59
CA THR A 93 7.01 -12.04 3.00
C THR A 93 6.18 -12.59 4.15
N GLU A 94 5.81 -11.75 5.13
CA GLU A 94 4.99 -12.16 6.27
C GLU A 94 3.58 -12.55 5.80
N SER A 95 2.95 -11.72 4.96
CA SER A 95 1.65 -12.04 4.37
C SER A 95 1.67 -13.37 3.60
N ARG A 96 2.76 -13.66 2.88
CA ARG A 96 2.92 -14.95 2.19
C ARG A 96 3.03 -16.13 3.16
N GLN A 97 3.77 -16.00 4.26
CA GLN A 97 3.93 -17.07 5.25
C GLN A 97 2.64 -17.29 6.06
N LEU A 98 1.94 -16.21 6.39
CA LEU A 98 0.69 -16.24 7.13
C LEU A 98 -0.52 -16.59 6.25
N HIS A 99 -0.34 -16.76 4.94
CA HIS A 99 -1.41 -16.98 3.97
C HIS A 99 -2.49 -15.89 4.02
N THR A 100 -2.07 -14.64 4.25
CA THR A 100 -2.94 -13.47 4.29
C THR A 100 -2.69 -12.55 3.10
N SER A 101 -3.65 -11.68 2.82
CA SER A 101 -3.51 -10.66 1.79
C SER A 101 -2.65 -9.48 2.29
N TYR A 102 -1.75 -8.99 1.44
CA TYR A 102 -0.95 -7.79 1.73
C TYR A 102 -1.79 -6.53 1.48
N MET A 103 -2.43 -6.01 2.53
CA MET A 103 -3.46 -4.96 2.41
C MET A 103 -3.14 -3.72 3.25
N GLY A 104 -3.60 -2.56 2.77
CA GLY A 104 -3.55 -1.29 3.49
C GLY A 104 -4.96 -0.74 3.70
N MET A 105 -5.19 -0.02 4.82
CA MET A 105 -6.50 0.56 5.11
C MET A 105 -6.78 1.74 4.18
N CYS A 106 -7.91 1.69 3.48
CA CYS A 106 -8.48 2.82 2.75
C CYS A 106 -9.39 3.59 3.69
N SER A 107 -9.13 4.88 3.88
CA SER A 107 -9.98 5.76 4.68
C SER A 107 -10.37 6.99 3.89
N ALA A 108 -11.55 7.54 4.20
CA ALA A 108 -12.07 8.74 3.59
C ALA A 108 -12.49 9.74 4.66
N ARG A 109 -12.23 11.02 4.38
CA ARG A 109 -12.72 12.13 5.19
C ARG A 109 -14.02 12.63 4.58
N VAL A 110 -15.10 12.60 5.34
CA VAL A 110 -16.45 12.97 4.92
C VAL A 110 -16.83 14.29 5.57
N ALA A 111 -16.99 15.34 4.78
CA ALA A 111 -17.64 16.57 5.20
C ALA A 111 -19.15 16.40 5.12
N TRP A 112 -19.88 17.01 6.05
CA TRP A 112 -21.32 16.93 6.06
C TRP A 112 -21.95 18.19 6.64
N SER A 113 -23.13 18.51 6.13
CA SER A 113 -23.93 19.64 6.58
C SER A 113 -25.35 19.21 6.95
N VAL A 114 -25.97 19.96 7.86
CA VAL A 114 -27.38 19.79 8.24
C VAL A 114 -28.09 21.11 7.96
N SER A 115 -29.05 21.09 7.03
CA SER A 115 -29.82 22.25 6.59
C SER A 115 -28.92 23.44 6.21
N GLY A 116 -27.79 23.16 5.55
CA GLY A 116 -26.81 24.17 5.11
C GLY A 116 -25.78 24.58 6.18
N LEU A 117 -25.85 24.04 7.40
CA LEU A 117 -24.85 24.28 8.45
C LEU A 117 -23.81 23.15 8.45
N GLU A 118 -22.58 23.49 8.06
CA GLU A 118 -21.41 22.60 8.08
C GLU A 118 -21.13 22.07 9.50
N LYS A 119 -20.78 20.79 9.59
CA LYS A 119 -20.41 20.11 10.83
C LYS A 119 -18.95 19.67 10.80
N ALA A 120 -18.46 19.18 11.93
CA ALA A 120 -17.13 18.62 11.99
C ALA A 120 -17.05 17.40 11.04
N PRO A 121 -16.04 17.35 10.15
CA PRO A 121 -15.86 16.22 9.25
C PRO A 121 -15.56 14.95 10.03
N ILE A 122 -15.92 13.82 9.44
CA ILE A 122 -15.79 12.49 10.04
C ILE A 122 -14.81 11.68 9.19
N ASP A 123 -13.83 11.06 9.83
CA ASP A 123 -12.95 10.08 9.17
C ASP A 123 -13.62 8.70 9.23
N VAL A 124 -13.75 8.06 8.07
CA VAL A 124 -14.43 6.77 7.90
C VAL A 124 -13.47 5.77 7.27
N ASP A 125 -13.36 4.59 7.88
CA ASP A 125 -12.63 3.47 7.28
C ASP A 125 -13.51 2.79 6.22
N LEU A 126 -13.00 2.73 4.99
CA LEU A 126 -13.66 2.09 3.84
C LEU A 126 -13.23 0.63 3.66
N GLY A 127 -12.37 0.13 4.54
CA GLY A 127 -11.85 -1.23 4.53
C GLY A 127 -10.46 -1.36 3.90
N GLU A 128 -9.99 -2.60 3.81
CA GLU A 128 -8.64 -2.92 3.39
C GLU A 128 -8.52 -3.14 1.87
N VAL A 129 -7.48 -2.58 1.25
CA VAL A 129 -7.22 -2.65 -0.19
C VAL A 129 -5.86 -3.31 -0.43
N PRO A 130 -5.75 -4.29 -1.36
CA PRO A 130 -4.47 -4.91 -1.71
C PRO A 130 -3.45 -3.89 -2.22
N ILE A 131 -2.22 -3.96 -1.71
CA ILE A 131 -1.14 -3.03 -2.08
C ILE A 131 -0.22 -3.64 -3.12
N MET A 132 0.01 -2.91 -4.21
CA MET A 132 0.94 -3.34 -5.25
C MET A 132 2.38 -3.37 -4.72
N LEU A 133 3.07 -4.48 -4.95
CA LEU A 133 4.47 -4.65 -4.53
C LEU A 133 5.37 -3.60 -5.18
N LYS A 134 6.30 -3.06 -4.38
CA LYS A 134 7.25 -1.99 -4.76
C LYS A 134 6.63 -0.62 -5.06
N SER A 135 5.31 -0.46 -4.96
CA SER A 135 4.65 0.86 -5.03
C SER A 135 5.04 1.77 -3.87
N ASN A 136 4.67 3.04 -3.95
CA ASN A 136 4.92 4.04 -2.91
C ASN A 136 4.24 3.70 -1.57
N ALA A 137 3.14 2.94 -1.62
CA ALA A 137 2.44 2.42 -0.45
C ALA A 137 3.01 1.08 0.07
N CYS A 138 3.89 0.42 -0.69
CA CYS A 138 4.52 -0.83 -0.26
C CYS A 138 5.73 -0.57 0.63
N ASN A 139 5.87 -1.35 1.70
CA ASN A 139 7.00 -1.27 2.63
C ASN A 139 8.34 -1.70 2.01
N LEU A 140 8.34 -2.29 0.80
CA LEU A 140 9.54 -2.60 0.02
C LEU A 140 9.95 -1.46 -0.94
N GLY A 141 9.04 -0.55 -1.30
CA GLY A 141 9.24 0.42 -2.39
C GLY A 141 10.41 1.39 -2.15
N ALA A 142 10.65 1.78 -0.90
CA ALA A 142 11.73 2.70 -0.51
C ALA A 142 13.07 2.02 -0.18
N LEU A 143 13.13 0.69 -0.19
CA LEU A 143 14.31 -0.06 0.24
C LEU A 143 15.27 -0.32 -0.93
N LYS A 144 16.58 -0.32 -0.62
CA LYS A 144 17.63 -0.77 -1.56
C LYS A 144 17.50 -2.28 -1.81
N PRO A 145 17.92 -2.79 -2.99
CA PRO A 145 17.81 -4.21 -3.33
C PRO A 145 18.41 -5.17 -2.29
N GLU A 146 19.54 -4.80 -1.68
CA GLU A 146 20.18 -5.58 -0.61
C GLU A 146 19.26 -5.77 0.61
N LYS A 147 18.50 -4.73 0.98
CA LYS A 147 17.60 -4.79 2.14
C LYS A 147 16.39 -5.69 1.89
N TRP A 148 15.96 -5.87 0.63
CA TRP A 148 14.85 -6.78 0.31
C TRP A 148 15.16 -8.24 0.71
N LEU A 149 16.40 -8.67 0.49
CA LEU A 149 16.87 -10.01 0.86
C LEU A 149 16.94 -10.22 2.36
N ASN A 150 17.50 -9.23 3.08
CA ASN A 150 17.63 -9.33 4.52
C ASN A 150 16.26 -9.43 5.21
N MET A 151 15.25 -8.72 4.69
CA MET A 151 13.88 -8.84 5.20
C MET A 151 13.27 -10.22 4.91
N ALA A 152 13.60 -10.84 3.76
CA ALA A 152 13.17 -12.22 3.47
C ALA A 152 13.89 -13.27 4.34
N SER A 153 15.16 -13.06 4.69
CA SER A 153 15.95 -13.99 5.50
C SER A 153 15.74 -13.86 7.01
N MET A 154 15.46 -12.64 7.52
CA MET A 154 15.19 -12.44 8.95
C MET A 154 13.96 -13.22 9.42
N ILE A 155 12.94 -13.33 8.57
CA ILE A 155 11.70 -14.03 8.89
C ILE A 155 11.88 -15.56 8.84
N LEU A 156 12.77 -16.09 7.98
CA LEU A 156 13.08 -17.54 7.94
C LEU A 156 13.80 -18.04 9.21
N ASN A 157 14.44 -17.15 9.96
CA ASN A 157 15.10 -17.48 11.23
C ASN A 157 14.16 -17.41 12.45
N GLY A 158 12.84 -17.25 12.24
CA GLY A 158 11.81 -17.34 13.28
C GLY A 158 11.83 -16.22 14.32
N ALA A 159 12.57 -15.13 14.08
CA ALA A 159 12.81 -14.10 15.10
C ALA A 159 11.78 -12.95 15.11
N ASP A 160 10.99 -12.76 14.05
CA ASP A 160 10.08 -11.62 13.91
C ASP A 160 8.81 -11.98 13.12
N ILE A 161 8.16 -13.10 13.44
CA ILE A 161 6.73 -13.24 13.08
C ILE A 161 5.97 -12.47 14.17
N LEU A 162 5.10 -11.55 13.74
CA LEU A 162 4.38 -10.58 14.58
C LEU A 162 3.31 -11.19 15.52
N LEU A 163 3.61 -12.33 16.14
CA LEU A 163 2.85 -12.95 17.22
C LEU A 163 3.69 -13.02 18.50
#